data_AF-A0A9R1VR66-F1
#
_entry.id   AF-A0A9R1VR66-F1
#
_cell.length_a   1.000
_cell.length_b   1.000
_cell.length_c   1.000
_cell.angle_alpha   90.00
_cell.angle_beta   90.00
_cell.angle_gamma   90.00
#
_symmetry.space_group_name_H-M   'P 1'
#
loop_
_entity.id
_entity.type
_entity.pdbx_description
1 polymer ?
#
loop_
_entity_poly.entity_id
_entity_poly.type
_entity_poly.pdbx_seq_one_letter_code
_entity_poly.pdbx_strand_id
1 'polypeptide(L)'
;MVSGLKINLFKSSLLGVGVNQSEVTSLASITRCAATKFPFSYLGIPMGGSMSRVNSWDVIVDRFLKRLSNWKVKMLFIGVRLTLIKYVLGSLGIYYFSLFRMPVTVFHLLESLSAHFLGDNGGLEVGSLDAFNRALLVKWK
;
A
#
# COMPACT_ATOMS: atom_id res chain seq x y z
N MET A 1 -20.04 2.45 31.96
CA MET A 1 -19.83 2.63 30.51
C MET A 1 -19.80 4.12 30.25
N VAL A 2 -18.66 4.67 29.82
CA VAL A 2 -18.38 6.12 29.89
C VAL A 2 -18.60 6.87 28.56
N SER A 3 -18.61 6.18 27.41
CA SER A 3 -18.70 6.85 26.09
C SER A 3 -20.02 6.67 25.32
N GLY A 4 -20.94 5.79 25.76
CA GLY A 4 -22.17 5.47 25.02
C GLY A 4 -21.97 4.76 23.67
N LEU A 5 -20.73 4.45 23.28
CA LEU A 5 -20.41 3.78 22.02
C LEU A 5 -20.61 2.26 22.11
N LYS A 6 -21.16 1.67 21.04
CA LYS A 6 -21.36 0.22 20.90
C LYS A 6 -20.28 -0.39 20.00
N ILE A 7 -19.62 -1.43 20.50
CA ILE A 7 -18.59 -2.17 19.74
C ILE A 7 -19.26 -2.96 18.61
N ASN A 8 -18.66 -2.92 17.42
CA ASN A 8 -19.08 -3.75 16.30
C ASN A 8 -18.27 -5.05 16.30
N LEU A 9 -18.87 -6.14 16.78
CA LEU A 9 -18.22 -7.45 16.89
C LEU A 9 -17.87 -8.07 15.52
N PHE A 10 -18.58 -7.70 14.45
CA PHE A 10 -18.27 -8.20 13.10
C PHE A 10 -17.01 -7.58 12.50
N LYS A 11 -16.62 -6.39 12.98
CA LYS A 11 -15.38 -5.71 12.58
C LYS A 11 -14.27 -5.82 13.62
N SER A 12 -14.59 -6.37 14.80
CA SER A 12 -13.66 -6.50 15.92
C SER A 12 -13.09 -7.90 15.95
N SER A 13 -11.78 -7.97 16.12
CA SER A 13 -11.04 -9.22 16.18
C SER A 13 -10.02 -9.17 17.30
N LEU A 14 -9.76 -10.32 17.89
CA LEU A 14 -8.79 -10.53 18.95
C LEU A 14 -7.57 -11.25 18.37
N LEU A 15 -6.40 -10.69 18.59
CA LEU A 15 -5.12 -11.24 18.17
C LEU A 15 -4.18 -11.30 19.36
N GLY A 16 -3.52 -12.44 19.52
CA GLY A 16 -2.52 -12.66 20.56
C GLY A 16 -1.10 -12.44 20.05
N VAL A 17 -0.27 -11.76 20.85
CA VAL A 17 1.16 -11.58 20.61
C VAL A 17 1.92 -12.34 21.67
N GLY A 18 2.73 -13.33 21.28
CA GLY A 18 3.51 -14.15 22.22
C GLY A 18 2.70 -15.12 23.09
N VAL A 19 1.44 -15.37 22.72
CA VAL A 19 0.53 -16.28 23.44
C VAL A 19 0.04 -17.41 22.53
N ASN A 20 -0.32 -18.53 23.13
CA ASN A 20 -0.81 -19.70 22.41
C ASN A 20 -2.16 -19.42 21.74
N GLN A 21 -2.37 -20.00 20.57
CA GLN A 21 -3.63 -19.79 19.85
C GLN A 21 -4.86 -20.30 20.62
N SER A 22 -4.70 -21.33 21.44
CA SER A 22 -5.77 -21.87 22.30
C SER A 22 -6.30 -20.80 23.27
N GLU A 23 -5.41 -20.02 23.88
CA GLU A 23 -5.76 -18.94 24.79
C GLU A 23 -6.46 -17.79 24.06
N VAL A 24 -5.94 -17.41 22.88
CA VAL A 24 -6.56 -16.39 22.00
C VAL A 24 -7.97 -16.80 21.62
N THR A 25 -8.19 -18.06 21.25
CA THR A 25 -9.52 -18.59 20.90
C THR A 25 -10.45 -18.63 22.11
N SER A 26 -9.94 -19.00 23.29
CA SER A 26 -10.71 -18.96 24.54
C SER A 26 -11.17 -17.54 24.86
N LEU A 27 -10.27 -16.55 24.83
CA LEU A 27 -10.62 -15.14 25.07
C LEU A 27 -11.57 -14.60 24.00
N ALA A 28 -11.37 -14.96 22.73
CA ALA A 28 -12.25 -14.59 21.63
C ALA A 28 -13.69 -15.10 21.86
N SER A 29 -13.84 -16.33 22.39
CA SER A 29 -15.15 -16.90 22.72
C SER A 29 -15.87 -16.13 23.83
N ILE A 30 -15.14 -15.68 24.85
CA ILE A 30 -15.67 -14.89 25.98
C ILE A 30 -16.08 -13.49 25.52
N THR A 31 -15.22 -12.85 24.71
CA THR A 31 -15.44 -11.49 24.19
C THR A 31 -16.41 -11.44 23.02
N ARG A 32 -16.79 -12.60 22.46
CA ARG A 32 -17.61 -12.75 21.24
C ARG A 32 -16.99 -12.04 20.01
N CYS A 33 -15.66 -11.92 19.99
CA CYS A 33 -14.89 -11.39 18.87
C CYS A 33 -14.30 -12.55 18.04
N ALA A 34 -13.97 -12.30 16.77
CA ALA A 34 -13.27 -13.28 15.96
C ALA A 34 -11.79 -13.41 16.40
N ALA A 35 -11.24 -14.62 16.44
CA ALA A 35 -9.80 -14.81 16.66
C ALA A 35 -9.03 -14.61 15.34
N THR A 36 -7.99 -13.77 15.33
CA THR A 36 -7.13 -13.52 14.16
C THR A 36 -5.68 -13.86 14.47
N LYS A 37 -4.93 -14.23 13.43
CA LYS A 37 -3.51 -14.57 13.50
C LYS A 37 -2.71 -13.72 12.52
N PHE A 38 -1.41 -13.66 12.73
CA PHE A 38 -0.49 -13.13 11.74
C PHE A 38 -0.31 -14.12 10.57
N PRO A 39 -0.04 -13.61 9.34
CA PRO A 39 -0.15 -12.21 8.94
C PRO A 39 -1.61 -11.80 8.66
N PHE A 40 -1.98 -10.55 8.93
CA PHE A 40 -3.31 -9.99 8.63
C PHE A 40 -3.21 -8.59 8.04
N SER A 41 -4.27 -8.05 7.44
CA SER A 41 -4.26 -6.69 6.87
C SER A 41 -5.03 -5.71 7.75
N TYR A 42 -4.40 -4.58 8.08
CA TYR A 42 -5.03 -3.48 8.81
C TYR A 42 -4.87 -2.17 8.03
N LEU A 43 -5.99 -1.51 7.71
CA LEU A 43 -6.01 -0.31 6.84
C LEU A 43 -5.31 -0.53 5.49
N GLY A 44 -5.27 -1.77 5.01
CA GLY A 44 -4.57 -2.15 3.81
C GLY A 44 -3.09 -2.47 4.02
N ILE A 45 -2.53 -2.38 5.22
CA ILE A 45 -1.14 -2.73 5.49
C ILE A 45 -1.06 -4.19 5.95
N PRO A 46 -0.20 -5.02 5.34
CA PRO A 46 0.07 -6.37 5.85
C PRO A 46 0.85 -6.28 7.17
N MET A 47 0.19 -6.65 8.26
CA MET A 47 0.73 -6.76 9.61
C MET A 47 1.32 -8.17 9.81
N GLY A 48 2.51 -8.25 10.42
CA GLY A 48 3.22 -9.51 10.68
C GLY A 48 4.20 -9.95 9.60
N GLY A 49 4.34 -9.18 8.51
CA GLY A 49 5.38 -9.36 7.51
C GLY A 49 6.64 -8.53 7.81
N SER A 50 7.79 -9.00 7.33
CA SER A 50 9.04 -8.22 7.40
C SER A 50 9.10 -7.27 6.23
N MET A 51 8.66 -6.03 6.43
CA MET A 51 8.61 -5.01 5.38
C MET A 51 10.00 -4.55 4.89
N SER A 52 11.09 -5.06 5.47
CA SER A 52 12.43 -4.91 4.91
C SER A 52 12.71 -5.84 3.73
N ARG A 53 11.91 -6.91 3.55
CA ARG A 53 12.05 -7.86 2.43
C ARG A 53 11.24 -7.41 1.24
N VAL A 54 11.82 -7.54 0.04
CA VAL A 54 11.16 -7.19 -1.24
C VAL A 54 9.80 -7.89 -1.39
N ASN A 55 9.71 -9.19 -1.09
CA ASN A 55 8.47 -9.97 -1.21
C ASN A 55 7.30 -9.45 -0.37
N SER A 56 7.57 -8.76 0.75
CA SER A 56 6.49 -8.17 1.56
C SER A 56 5.84 -6.96 0.88
N TRP A 57 6.48 -6.38 -0.14
CA TRP A 57 5.96 -5.27 -0.92
C TRP A 57 5.07 -5.71 -2.09
N ASP A 58 5.02 -7.00 -2.43
CA ASP A 58 4.24 -7.50 -3.59
C ASP A 58 2.77 -7.09 -3.51
N VAL A 59 2.16 -7.14 -2.31
CA VAL A 59 0.77 -6.72 -2.07
C VAL A 59 0.57 -5.21 -2.30
N ILE A 60 1.60 -4.41 -2.03
CA ILE A 60 1.57 -2.96 -2.28
C ILE A 60 1.73 -2.72 -3.77
N VAL A 61 2.73 -3.33 -4.40
CA VAL A 61 3.00 -3.21 -5.84
C VAL A 61 1.77 -3.63 -6.65
N ASP A 62 1.11 -4.73 -6.30
CA ASP A 62 -0.13 -5.18 -6.93
C ASP A 62 -1.25 -4.13 -6.85
N ARG A 63 -1.35 -3.38 -5.75
CA ARG A 63 -2.30 -2.25 -5.67
C ARG A 63 -1.93 -1.09 -6.56
N PHE A 64 -0.65 -0.77 -6.69
CA PHE A 64 -0.20 0.24 -7.65
C PHE A 64 -0.55 -0.19 -9.07
N LEU A 65 -0.25 -1.44 -9.44
CA LEU A 65 -0.58 -2.04 -10.74
C LEU A 65 -2.08 -2.03 -11.01
N LYS A 66 -2.92 -2.46 -10.07
CA LYS A 66 -4.39 -2.44 -10.23
C LYS A 66 -4.92 -1.04 -10.49
N ARG A 67 -4.40 -0.01 -9.80
CA ARG A 67 -4.78 1.39 -10.06
C ARG A 67 -4.35 1.84 -11.46
N LEU A 68 -3.09 1.59 -11.82
CA LEU A 68 -2.55 1.91 -13.15
C LEU A 68 -3.35 1.22 -14.27
N SER A 69 -3.64 -0.07 -14.13
CA SER A 69 -4.44 -0.84 -15.08
C SER A 69 -5.85 -0.26 -15.23
N ASN A 70 -6.51 0.01 -14.10
CA ASN A 70 -7.86 0.60 -14.10
C ASN A 70 -7.91 1.99 -14.75
N TRP A 71 -6.83 2.77 -14.68
CA TRP A 71 -6.73 4.06 -15.35
C TRP A 71 -6.33 3.95 -16.81
N LYS A 72 -5.50 2.96 -17.17
CA LYS A 72 -5.09 2.72 -18.56
C LYS A 72 -6.32 2.46 -19.44
N VAL A 73 -7.28 1.68 -18.93
CA VAL A 73 -8.56 1.40 -19.60
C VAL A 73 -9.41 2.66 -19.81
N LYS A 74 -9.24 3.70 -18.98
CA LYS A 74 -10.15 4.86 -18.95
C LYS A 74 -9.56 6.14 -19.55
N MET A 75 -8.25 6.22 -19.79
CA MET A 75 -7.58 7.52 -19.98
C MET A 75 -6.59 7.57 -21.14
N LEU A 76 -6.87 8.48 -22.07
CA LEU A 76 -6.11 8.68 -23.31
C LEU A 76 -5.12 9.85 -23.25
N PHE A 77 -5.33 10.84 -22.36
CA PHE A 77 -4.52 12.06 -22.34
C PHE A 77 -3.35 12.00 -21.34
N ILE A 78 -2.16 12.37 -21.82
CA ILE A 78 -0.91 12.36 -21.04
C ILE A 78 -0.97 13.25 -19.79
N GLY A 79 -1.58 14.44 -19.88
CA GLY A 79 -1.70 15.36 -18.75
C GLY A 79 -2.54 14.81 -17.59
N VAL A 80 -3.58 14.03 -17.91
CA VAL A 80 -4.41 13.36 -16.89
C VAL A 80 -3.62 12.22 -16.24
N ARG A 81 -2.87 11.45 -17.03
CA ARG A 81 -1.98 10.38 -16.52
C ARG A 81 -0.92 10.93 -15.56
N LEU A 82 -0.28 12.05 -15.92
CA LEU A 82 0.69 12.74 -15.07
C LEU A 82 0.08 13.19 -13.74
N THR A 83 -1.10 13.81 -13.80
CA THR A 83 -1.82 14.31 -12.62
C THR A 83 -2.16 13.16 -11.67
N LEU A 84 -2.62 12.02 -12.19
CA LEU A 84 -2.93 10.85 -11.38
C LEU A 84 -1.71 10.22 -10.71
N ILE A 85 -0.59 10.10 -11.42
CA ILE A 85 0.66 9.64 -10.82
C ILE A 85 1.05 10.57 -9.67
N LYS A 86 1.07 11.88 -9.92
CA LYS A 86 1.50 12.88 -8.94
C LYS A 86 0.65 12.85 -7.67
N TYR A 87 -0.67 12.88 -7.80
CA TYR A 87 -1.54 13.04 -6.64
C TYR A 87 -1.97 11.70 -6.04
N VAL A 88 -2.29 10.70 -6.85
CA VAL A 88 -2.86 9.45 -6.34
C VAL A 88 -1.79 8.43 -6.00
N LEU A 89 -0.84 8.17 -6.90
CA LEU A 89 0.27 7.26 -6.57
C LEU A 89 1.24 7.92 -5.59
N GLY A 90 1.44 9.24 -5.71
CA GLY A 90 2.20 10.03 -4.76
C GLY A 90 1.69 9.91 -3.33
N SER A 91 0.42 10.22 -3.09
CA SER A 91 -0.18 10.12 -1.74
C SER A 91 -0.21 8.68 -1.23
N LEU A 92 -0.53 7.71 -2.09
CA LEU A 92 -0.56 6.29 -1.73
C LEU A 92 0.80 5.79 -1.28
N GLY A 93 1.85 6.18 -1.99
CA GLY A 93 3.17 5.75 -1.63
C GLY A 93 3.73 6.48 -0.41
N ILE A 94 3.45 7.78 -0.24
CA ILE A 94 3.78 8.52 1.00
C ILE A 94 3.16 7.81 2.22
N TYR A 95 1.92 7.31 2.10
CA TYR A 95 1.26 6.55 3.15
C TYR A 95 2.03 5.28 3.55
N TYR A 96 2.60 4.53 2.60
CA TYR A 96 3.37 3.33 2.93
C TYR A 96 4.79 3.64 3.43
N PHE A 97 5.42 4.68 2.89
CA PHE A 97 6.82 4.98 3.19
C PHE A 97 6.98 5.71 4.52
N SER A 98 5.93 6.38 5.00
CA SER A 98 5.89 6.91 6.37
C SER A 98 5.87 5.81 7.44
N LEU A 99 5.47 4.58 7.06
CA LEU A 99 5.33 3.44 7.97
C LEU A 99 6.51 2.46 7.88
N PHE A 100 7.09 2.30 6.70
CA PHE A 100 8.13 1.31 6.46
C PHE A 100 9.26 1.85 5.58
N ARG A 101 10.48 1.40 5.90
CA ARG A 101 11.64 1.67 5.05
C ARG A 101 11.55 0.84 3.77
N MET A 102 11.47 1.51 2.63
CA MET A 102 11.35 0.84 1.33
C MET A 102 12.69 0.30 0.83
N PRO A 103 12.75 -0.96 0.34
CA PRO A 103 13.89 -1.47 -0.39
C PRO A 103 14.07 -0.73 -1.72
N VAL A 104 15.33 -0.43 -2.07
CA VAL A 104 15.67 0.29 -3.32
C VAL A 104 15.15 -0.44 -4.57
N THR A 105 15.09 -1.77 -4.54
CA THR A 105 14.51 -2.56 -5.65
C THR A 105 13.03 -2.24 -5.89
N VAL A 106 12.25 -2.05 -4.81
CA VAL A 106 10.81 -1.74 -4.91
C VAL A 106 10.61 -0.32 -5.42
N PHE A 107 11.47 0.61 -5.00
CA PHE A 107 11.49 1.97 -5.53
C PHE A 107 11.64 2.00 -7.06
N HIS A 108 12.66 1.33 -7.60
CA HIS A 108 12.90 1.29 -9.04
C HIS A 108 11.79 0.58 -9.80
N LEU A 109 11.16 -0.42 -9.21
CA LEU A 109 9.99 -1.08 -9.80
C LEU A 109 8.82 -0.10 -9.91
N LEU A 110 8.48 0.64 -8.85
CA LEU A 110 7.40 1.63 -8.88
C LEU A 110 7.68 2.78 -9.86
N GLU A 111 8.94 3.21 -9.95
CA GLU A 111 9.41 4.19 -10.92
C GLU A 111 9.22 3.69 -12.35
N SER A 112 9.67 2.46 -12.65
CA SER A 112 9.51 1.83 -13.96
C SER A 112 8.03 1.68 -14.34
N LEU A 113 7.16 1.32 -13.40
CA LEU A 113 5.72 1.19 -13.65
C LEU A 113 5.08 2.54 -13.97
N SER A 114 5.48 3.60 -13.27
CA SER A 114 4.99 4.96 -13.49
C SER A 114 5.45 5.50 -14.84
N ALA A 115 6.73 5.27 -15.19
CA ALA A 115 7.29 5.62 -16.50
C ALA A 115 6.57 4.88 -17.64
N HIS A 116 6.34 3.57 -17.49
CA HIS A 116 5.63 2.77 -18.49
C HIS A 116 4.18 3.23 -18.70
N PHE A 117 3.46 3.59 -17.63
CA PHE A 117 2.10 4.11 -17.73
C PHE A 117 2.02 5.44 -18.52
N LEU A 118 3.06 6.27 -18.43
CA LEU A 118 3.17 7.53 -19.17
C LEU A 118 3.64 7.30 -20.62
N GLY A 119 4.64 6.46 -20.83
CA GLY A 119 5.38 6.28 -22.08
C GLY A 119 4.80 5.29 -23.09
N ASP A 120 3.59 4.76 -22.88
CA ASP A 120 2.91 3.83 -23.80
C ASP A 120 2.68 4.42 -25.21
N ASN A 121 2.90 5.74 -25.41
CA ASN A 121 3.05 6.38 -26.72
C ASN A 121 4.50 6.85 -26.89
N GLY A 122 5.24 6.17 -27.77
CA GLY A 122 6.68 6.32 -27.96
C GLY A 122 7.18 7.76 -28.06
N GLY A 123 8.26 8.02 -27.31
CA GLY A 123 9.20 9.11 -27.51
C GLY A 123 8.63 10.51 -27.39
N LEU A 124 8.66 11.10 -26.19
CA LEU A 124 8.89 12.53 -25.96
C LEU A 124 9.19 12.77 -24.47
N GLU A 125 10.27 13.51 -24.21
CA GLU A 125 10.70 14.11 -22.93
C GLU A 125 11.13 13.19 -21.77
N VAL A 126 12.03 12.25 -22.05
CA VAL A 126 12.75 11.46 -21.02
C VAL A 126 13.52 12.38 -20.03
N GLY A 127 14.01 13.54 -20.47
CA GLY A 127 14.78 14.48 -19.63
C GLY A 127 13.96 15.26 -18.60
N SER A 128 12.74 15.66 -18.94
CA SER A 128 11.81 16.33 -18.00
C SER A 128 11.23 15.33 -17.00
N LEU A 129 10.96 14.10 -17.47
CA LEU A 129 10.41 13.04 -16.62
C LEU A 129 11.44 12.49 -15.61
N ASP A 130 12.71 12.36 -15.98
CA ASP A 130 13.77 11.95 -15.05
C ASP A 130 14.01 13.02 -13.98
N ALA A 131 14.01 14.30 -14.35
CA ALA A 131 14.09 15.42 -13.40
C ALA A 131 12.85 15.51 -12.50
N PHE A 132 11.65 15.28 -13.04
CA PHE A 132 10.39 15.36 -12.30
C PHE A 132 10.14 14.15 -11.41
N ASN A 133 10.44 12.93 -11.89
CA ASN A 133 10.47 11.73 -11.07
C ASN A 133 11.50 11.90 -9.96
N ARG A 134 12.74 12.34 -10.24
CA ARG A 134 13.69 12.65 -9.16
C ARG A 134 13.17 13.70 -8.18
N ALA A 135 12.54 14.79 -8.65
CA ALA A 135 12.02 15.84 -7.76
C ALA A 135 10.87 15.33 -6.88
N LEU A 136 9.98 14.51 -7.42
CA LEU A 136 8.97 13.82 -6.63
C LEU A 136 9.63 12.86 -5.67
N LEU A 137 10.53 11.98 -6.15
CA LEU A 137 11.18 10.86 -5.48
C LEU A 137 12.23 11.27 -4.42
N VAL A 138 12.78 12.49 -4.50
CA VAL A 138 13.57 13.10 -3.42
C VAL A 138 12.73 13.29 -2.16
N LYS A 139 11.40 13.47 -2.26
CA LYS A 139 10.52 13.44 -1.08
C LYS A 139 10.41 12.06 -0.42
N TRP A 140 10.91 11.02 -1.07
CA TRP A 140 10.75 9.62 -0.68
C TRP A 140 12.08 8.97 -0.29
N LYS A 141 13.17 9.75 -0.31
CA LYS A 141 14.48 9.42 0.24
C LYS A 141 14.55 9.90 1.68
#